data_AF-A0A2E1M311-F1
#
_entry.id   AF-A0A2E1M311-F1
#
_cell.length_a   1.000
_cell.length_b   1.000
_cell.length_c   1.000
_cell.angle_alpha   90.00
_cell.angle_beta   90.00
_cell.angle_gamma   90.00
#
_symmetry.space_group_name_H-M   'P 1'
#
loop_
_entity.id
_entity.type
_entity.pdbx_description
1 polymer ?
#
loop_
_entity_poly.entity_id
_entity_poly.type
_entity_poly.pdbx_seq_one_letter_code
_entity_poly.pdbx_strand_id
1 'polypeptide(L)'
;MLLTAPASLGDVLADAMLLLRVSNTAENFETRTQSQIRNILRTYASIVAMESDVELPAGIRSTIAACYTREYAWENFRGGFAEIIAEHLSPQQIQLLIGFYRNRGLPPSQIDTFKATIAKAELIEASSADYIFSSSPGCVHRDAQLISSFIDSQSLPSLLGTSLE
;
A
#
# COMPACT_ATOMS: atom_id res chain seq x y z
N MET A 1 32.43 -33.04 4.56
CA MET A 1 31.68 -32.05 5.35
C MET A 1 31.87 -30.70 4.68
N LEU A 2 30.86 -30.20 3.95
CA LEU A 2 30.86 -28.80 3.51
C LEU A 2 30.32 -27.97 4.68
N LEU A 3 31.17 -27.10 5.23
CA LEU A 3 30.79 -26.07 6.17
C LEU A 3 30.05 -24.97 5.39
N THR A 4 28.72 -24.98 5.42
CA THR A 4 27.94 -23.81 5.00
C THR A 4 28.02 -22.77 6.10
N ALA A 5 28.64 -21.62 5.82
CA ALA A 5 28.60 -20.47 6.70
C ALA A 5 27.12 -20.09 6.97
N PRO A 6 26.77 -19.66 8.20
CA PRO A 6 25.44 -19.15 8.46
C PRO A 6 25.14 -17.96 7.54
N ALA A 7 23.92 -17.91 6.99
CA ALA A 7 23.49 -16.80 6.15
C ALA A 7 23.62 -15.49 6.94
N SER A 8 24.23 -14.48 6.33
CA SER A 8 24.32 -13.15 6.94
C SER A 8 22.95 -12.45 6.86
N LEU A 9 22.69 -11.46 7.72
CA LEU A 9 21.47 -10.65 7.64
C LEU A 9 21.28 -10.02 6.24
N GLY A 10 22.38 -9.63 5.59
CA GLY A 10 22.36 -9.11 4.23
C GLY A 10 21.87 -10.13 3.19
N ASP A 11 22.24 -11.41 3.36
CA ASP A 11 21.76 -12.48 2.48
C ASP A 11 20.25 -12.72 2.67
N VAL A 12 19.76 -12.68 3.91
CA VAL A 12 18.34 -12.86 4.21
C VAL A 12 17.49 -11.73 3.62
N LEU A 13 17.94 -10.47 3.74
CA LEU A 13 17.25 -9.33 3.15
C LEU A 13 17.24 -9.40 1.62
N ALA A 14 18.35 -9.80 1.00
CA ALA A 14 18.42 -9.99 -0.45
C ALA A 14 17.44 -11.07 -0.92
N ASP A 15 17.33 -12.18 -0.18
CA ASP A 15 16.35 -13.23 -0.46
C ASP A 15 14.91 -12.78 -0.23
N ALA A 16 14.63 -12.00 0.82
CA ALA A 16 13.31 -11.43 1.05
C ALA A 16 12.89 -10.48 -0.08
N MET A 17 13.81 -9.62 -0.55
CA MET A 17 13.59 -8.78 -1.72
C MET A 17 13.34 -9.60 -2.99
N LEU A 18 14.07 -10.71 -3.15
CA LEU A 18 13.85 -11.62 -4.27
C LEU A 18 12.47 -12.27 -4.18
N LEU A 19 12.05 -12.68 -2.99
CA LEU A 19 10.72 -13.23 -2.74
C LEU A 19 9.64 -12.26 -3.18
N LEU A 20 9.68 -11.00 -2.72
CA LEU A 20 8.75 -9.94 -3.12
C LEU A 20 8.65 -9.76 -4.65
N ARG A 21 9.77 -9.91 -5.34
CA ARG A 21 9.82 -9.84 -6.81
C ARG A 21 9.15 -11.04 -7.46
N VAL A 22 9.50 -12.25 -7.05
CA VAL A 22 8.99 -13.48 -7.70
C VAL A 22 7.54 -13.77 -7.34
N SER A 23 7.04 -13.24 -6.22
CA SER A 23 5.62 -13.29 -5.84
C SER A 23 4.78 -12.19 -6.49
N ASN A 24 5.38 -11.33 -7.32
CA ASN A 24 4.71 -10.21 -7.97
C ASN A 24 4.02 -9.26 -6.99
N THR A 25 4.64 -9.01 -5.83
CA THR A 25 4.02 -8.20 -4.77
C THR A 25 3.88 -6.74 -5.18
N ALA A 26 4.83 -6.20 -5.94
CA ALA A 26 4.80 -4.82 -6.40
C ALA A 26 3.55 -4.52 -7.25
N GLU A 27 3.27 -5.34 -8.28
CA GLU A 27 2.09 -5.17 -9.15
C GLU A 27 0.79 -5.31 -8.37
N ASN A 28 0.72 -6.27 -7.45
CA ASN A 28 -0.44 -6.46 -6.57
C ASN A 28 -0.67 -5.26 -5.65
N PHE A 29 0.39 -4.70 -5.08
CA PHE A 29 0.34 -3.52 -4.23
C PHE A 29 -0.16 -2.30 -5.02
N GLU A 30 0.44 -2.03 -6.18
CA GLU A 30 0.05 -0.91 -7.05
C GLU A 30 -1.40 -1.03 -7.53
N THR A 31 -1.83 -2.23 -7.92
CA THR A 31 -3.22 -2.49 -8.32
C THR A 31 -4.20 -2.19 -7.19
N ARG A 32 -3.86 -2.61 -5.96
CA ARG A 32 -4.68 -2.33 -4.76
C ARG A 32 -4.71 -0.85 -4.44
N THR A 33 -3.56 -0.17 -4.49
CA THR A 33 -3.47 1.29 -4.30
C THR A 33 -4.37 2.02 -5.30
N GLN A 34 -4.30 1.70 -6.58
CA GLN A 34 -5.16 2.32 -7.60
C GLN A 34 -6.64 2.06 -7.37
N SER A 35 -7.01 0.85 -6.92
CA SER A 35 -8.38 0.55 -6.53
C SER A 35 -8.85 1.39 -5.35
N GLN A 36 -7.99 1.58 -4.34
CA GLN A 36 -8.33 2.40 -3.18
C GLN A 36 -8.46 3.88 -3.54
N ILE A 37 -7.59 4.42 -4.40
CA ILE A 37 -7.69 5.78 -4.91
C ILE A 37 -9.06 6.01 -5.58
N ARG A 38 -9.51 5.08 -6.44
CA ARG A 38 -10.84 5.17 -7.06
C ARG A 38 -11.97 5.16 -6.04
N ASN A 39 -11.88 4.32 -5.01
CA ASN A 39 -12.87 4.27 -3.94
C ASN A 39 -12.93 5.56 -3.14
N ILE A 40 -11.78 6.11 -2.76
CA ILE A 40 -11.67 7.38 -2.04
C ILE A 40 -12.29 8.52 -2.84
N LEU A 41 -11.95 8.64 -4.13
CA LEU A 41 -12.51 9.67 -5.00
C LEU A 41 -14.03 9.54 -5.16
N ARG A 42 -14.55 8.32 -5.25
CA ARG A 42 -15.99 8.07 -5.28
C ARG A 42 -16.66 8.51 -3.99
N THR A 43 -16.09 8.16 -2.84
CA THR A 43 -16.61 8.56 -1.53
C THR A 43 -16.62 10.08 -1.38
N TYR A 44 -15.52 10.76 -1.73
CA TYR A 44 -15.45 12.22 -1.67
C TYR A 44 -16.42 12.89 -2.63
N ALA A 45 -16.57 12.37 -3.86
CA ALA A 45 -17.57 12.88 -4.79
C ALA A 45 -18.99 12.77 -4.24
N SER A 46 -19.33 11.65 -3.58
CA SER A 46 -20.63 11.46 -2.93
C SER A 46 -20.84 12.46 -1.79
N ILE A 47 -19.83 12.69 -0.94
CA ILE A 47 -19.92 13.67 0.15
C ILE A 47 -20.17 15.07 -0.41
N VAL A 48 -19.38 15.52 -1.39
CA VAL A 48 -19.55 16.87 -1.97
C VAL A 48 -20.93 17.05 -2.60
N ALA A 49 -21.42 16.05 -3.36
CA ALA A 49 -22.75 16.10 -3.95
C ALA A 49 -23.85 16.19 -2.88
N MET A 50 -23.73 15.45 -1.78
CA MET A 50 -24.70 15.48 -0.69
C MET A 50 -24.71 16.81 0.08
N GLU A 51 -23.54 17.43 0.28
CA GLU A 51 -23.40 18.66 1.08
C GLU A 51 -23.69 19.94 0.30
N SER A 52 -23.50 19.93 -1.03
CA SER A 52 -23.49 21.16 -1.83
C SER A 52 -24.18 21.09 -3.19
N ASP A 53 -24.79 19.95 -3.54
CA ASP A 53 -25.48 19.70 -4.82
C ASP A 53 -24.61 19.99 -6.07
N VAL A 54 -23.28 19.93 -5.92
CA VAL A 54 -22.32 20.07 -7.01
C VAL A 54 -21.39 18.87 -7.11
N GLU A 55 -20.79 18.68 -8.29
CA GLU A 55 -19.80 17.64 -8.50
C GLU A 55 -18.42 18.03 -7.97
N LEU A 56 -17.67 17.05 -7.45
CA LEU A 56 -16.26 17.23 -7.11
C LEU A 56 -15.42 17.52 -8.37
N PRO A 57 -14.79 18.72 -8.48
CA PRO A 57 -14.08 19.13 -9.69
C PRO A 57 -12.93 18.20 -10.09
N ALA A 58 -12.73 18.06 -11.40
CA ALA A 58 -11.66 17.22 -11.96
C ALA A 58 -10.25 17.60 -11.45
N GLY A 59 -9.97 18.90 -11.27
CA GLY A 59 -8.70 19.38 -10.72
C GLY A 59 -8.46 18.92 -9.29
N ILE A 60 -9.51 18.94 -8.45
CA ILE A 60 -9.46 18.45 -7.07
C ILE A 60 -9.29 16.94 -7.06
N ARG A 61 -10.03 16.19 -7.89
CA ARG A 61 -9.87 14.73 -8.04
C ARG A 61 -8.44 14.33 -8.38
N SER A 62 -7.84 14.99 -9.38
CA SER A 62 -6.46 14.73 -9.79
C SER A 62 -5.45 15.04 -8.67
N THR A 63 -5.69 16.12 -7.94
CA THR A 63 -4.85 16.56 -6.82
C THR A 63 -4.89 15.58 -5.63
N ILE A 64 -6.03 14.96 -5.38
CA ILE A 64 -6.20 13.90 -4.37
C ILE A 64 -5.51 12.61 -4.87
N ALA A 65 -5.79 12.18 -6.10
CA ALA A 65 -5.19 10.98 -6.68
C ALA A 65 -3.66 11.01 -6.70
N ALA A 66 -3.08 12.16 -7.05
CA ALA A 66 -1.63 12.35 -7.08
C ALA A 66 -0.98 12.25 -5.69
N CYS A 67 -1.68 12.67 -4.63
CA CYS A 67 -1.19 12.50 -3.27
C CYS A 67 -1.06 11.02 -2.92
N TYR A 68 -2.15 10.25 -3.04
CA TYR A 68 -2.11 8.82 -2.70
C TYR A 68 -1.16 8.03 -3.59
N THR A 69 -1.05 8.37 -4.89
CA THR A 69 -0.08 7.71 -5.79
C THR A 69 1.36 7.89 -5.30
N ARG A 70 1.69 9.05 -4.75
CA ARG A 70 3.02 9.34 -4.21
C ARG A 70 3.23 8.70 -2.83
N GLU A 71 2.31 8.92 -1.91
CA GLU A 71 2.45 8.44 -0.52
C GLU A 71 2.41 6.91 -0.44
N TYR A 72 1.65 6.27 -1.32
CA TYR A 72 1.51 4.81 -1.42
C TYR A 72 2.24 4.21 -2.63
N ALA A 73 3.36 4.82 -3.03
CA ALA A 73 4.25 4.24 -4.05
C ALA A 73 4.97 3.01 -3.49
N TRP A 74 5.09 1.93 -4.27
CA TRP A 74 5.72 0.67 -3.84
C TRP A 74 7.12 0.85 -3.26
N GLU A 75 7.94 1.71 -3.87
CA GLU A 75 9.32 1.94 -3.45
C GLU A 75 9.44 2.48 -2.02
N ASN A 76 8.41 3.14 -1.49
CA ASN A 76 8.38 3.62 -0.11
C ASN A 76 8.27 2.47 0.90
N PHE A 77 7.75 1.31 0.50
CA PHE A 77 7.45 0.18 1.40
C PHE A 77 8.28 -1.07 1.16
N ARG A 78 8.87 -1.22 -0.04
CA ARG A 78 9.61 -2.42 -0.44
C ARG A 78 10.67 -2.85 0.59
N GLY A 79 11.40 -1.88 1.14
CA GLY A 79 12.43 -2.12 2.15
C GLY A 79 11.84 -2.72 3.43
N GLY A 80 10.85 -2.04 4.03
CA GLY A 80 10.22 -2.51 5.26
C GLY A 80 9.50 -3.85 5.09
N PHE A 81 8.85 -4.12 3.96
CA PHE A 81 8.28 -5.45 3.72
C PHE A 81 9.34 -6.55 3.63
N ALA A 82 10.53 -6.26 3.08
CA ALA A 82 11.63 -7.23 3.07
C ALA A 82 12.16 -7.48 4.50
N GLU A 83 12.24 -6.45 5.33
CA GLU A 83 12.61 -6.55 6.74
C GLU A 83 11.61 -7.40 7.52
N ILE A 84 10.30 -7.12 7.40
CA ILE A 84 9.23 -7.90 8.04
C ILE A 84 9.28 -9.38 7.64
N ILE A 85 9.51 -9.67 6.36
CA ILE A 85 9.70 -11.05 5.88
C ILE A 85 10.92 -11.69 6.56
N ALA A 86 12.05 -11.00 6.63
CA ALA A 86 13.28 -11.49 7.23
C ALA A 86 13.18 -11.69 8.76
N GLU A 87 12.36 -10.90 9.43
CA GLU A 87 12.08 -11.02 10.86
C GLU A 87 11.20 -12.25 11.18
N HIS A 88 10.23 -12.55 10.32
CA HIS A 88 9.26 -13.62 10.57
C HIS A 88 9.64 -14.97 9.95
N LEU A 89 10.43 -14.99 8.88
CA LEU A 89 10.80 -16.20 8.15
C LEU A 89 12.29 -16.51 8.27
N SER A 90 12.61 -17.79 8.46
CA SER A 90 14.00 -18.24 8.39
C SER A 90 14.49 -18.25 6.92
N PRO A 91 15.82 -18.23 6.68
CA PRO A 91 16.37 -18.29 5.33
C PRO A 91 15.86 -19.49 4.52
N GLN A 92 15.72 -20.66 5.16
CA GLN A 92 15.16 -21.86 4.54
C GLN A 92 13.69 -21.65 4.11
N GLN A 93 12.89 -20.98 4.94
CA GLN A 93 11.48 -20.71 4.64
C GLN A 93 11.34 -19.75 3.45
N ILE A 94 12.17 -18.70 3.41
CA ILE A 94 12.21 -17.75 2.27
C ILE A 94 12.59 -18.47 0.98
N GLN A 95 13.62 -19.33 1.01
CA GLN A 95 14.05 -20.11 -0.16
C GLN A 95 12.96 -21.08 -0.65
N LEU A 96 12.21 -21.71 0.27
CA LEU A 96 11.09 -22.57 -0.10
C LEU A 96 10.00 -21.78 -0.83
N LEU A 97 9.65 -20.58 -0.35
CA LEU A 97 8.67 -19.71 -1.02
C LEU A 97 9.18 -19.24 -2.38
N ILE A 98 10.45 -18.84 -2.50
CA ILE A 98 11.06 -18.48 -3.78
C ILE A 98 10.98 -19.64 -4.77
N GLY A 99 11.32 -20.86 -4.33
CA GLY A 99 11.22 -22.07 -5.14
C GLY A 99 9.80 -22.35 -5.59
N PHE A 100 8.83 -22.20 -4.68
CA PHE A 100 7.41 -22.36 -4.94
C PHE A 100 6.91 -21.37 -6.00
N TYR A 101 7.14 -20.06 -5.83
CA TYR A 101 6.72 -19.03 -6.80
C TYR A 101 7.42 -19.17 -8.16
N ARG A 102 8.59 -19.81 -8.21
CA ARG A 102 9.31 -20.13 -9.44
C ARG A 102 8.94 -21.49 -10.05
N ASN A 103 7.91 -22.15 -9.55
CA ASN A 103 7.45 -23.46 -10.02
C ASN A 103 8.53 -24.56 -9.97
N ARG A 104 9.46 -24.50 -8.99
CA ARG A 104 10.53 -25.51 -8.85
C ARG A 104 10.09 -26.78 -8.13
N GLY A 105 8.83 -26.86 -7.71
CA GLY A 105 8.30 -27.94 -6.90
C GLY A 105 8.71 -27.83 -5.43
N LEU A 106 8.02 -28.59 -4.57
CA LEU A 106 8.29 -28.67 -3.15
C LEU A 106 8.80 -30.10 -2.82
N PRO A 107 10.01 -30.25 -2.27
CA PRO A 107 10.49 -31.56 -1.85
C PRO A 107 9.56 -32.18 -0.79
N PRO A 108 9.21 -33.47 -0.87
CA PRO A 108 8.33 -34.10 0.11
C PRO A 108 8.81 -33.96 1.56
N SER A 109 10.14 -33.98 1.77
CA SER A 109 10.76 -33.79 3.08
C SER A 109 10.63 -32.37 3.65
N GLN A 110 10.17 -31.40 2.85
CA GLN A 110 10.02 -30.00 3.23
C GLN A 110 8.54 -29.57 3.36
N ILE A 111 7.59 -30.50 3.21
CA ILE A 111 6.15 -30.20 3.27
C ILE A 111 5.77 -29.56 4.61
N ASP A 112 6.26 -30.09 5.73
CA ASP A 112 5.89 -29.56 7.05
C ASP A 112 6.51 -28.18 7.28
N THR A 113 7.75 -27.97 6.85
CA THR A 113 8.39 -26.64 6.88
C THR A 113 7.61 -25.64 6.02
N PHE A 114 7.14 -26.04 4.83
CA PHE A 114 6.33 -25.20 3.97
C PHE A 114 4.99 -24.85 4.62
N LYS A 115 4.26 -25.83 5.19
CA LYS A 115 3.02 -25.58 5.93
C LYS A 115 3.23 -24.61 7.09
N ALA A 116 4.30 -24.81 7.88
CA ALA A 116 4.67 -23.91 8.97
C ALA A 116 5.06 -22.51 8.46
N THR A 117 5.56 -22.40 7.23
CA THR A 117 5.85 -21.12 6.57
C THR A 117 4.56 -20.40 6.19
N ILE A 118 3.63 -21.08 5.54
CA ILE A 118 2.33 -20.51 5.15
C ILE A 118 1.50 -20.10 6.38
N ALA A 119 1.59 -20.85 7.47
CA ALA A 119 0.90 -20.52 8.73
C ALA A 119 1.33 -19.17 9.34
N LYS A 120 2.45 -18.59 8.91
CA LYS A 120 2.92 -17.26 9.35
C LYS A 120 2.35 -16.11 8.52
N ALA A 121 1.54 -16.40 7.49
CA ALA A 121 1.03 -15.37 6.58
C ALA A 121 0.24 -14.28 7.30
N GLU A 122 -0.66 -14.64 8.22
CA GLU A 122 -1.48 -13.67 8.98
C GLU A 122 -0.62 -12.73 9.83
N LEU A 123 0.46 -13.24 10.43
CA LEU A 123 1.39 -12.43 11.21
C LEU A 123 2.14 -11.43 10.32
N ILE A 124 2.64 -11.90 9.16
CA ILE A 124 3.33 -11.04 8.19
C ILE A 124 2.38 -9.98 7.64
N GLU A 125 1.12 -10.34 7.37
CA GLU A 125 0.07 -9.41 6.92
C GLU A 125 -0.19 -8.34 7.98
N ALA A 126 -0.39 -8.72 9.24
CA ALA A 126 -0.60 -7.78 10.34
C ALA A 126 0.57 -6.81 10.50
N SER A 127 1.81 -7.32 10.57
CA SER A 127 3.02 -6.48 10.65
C SER A 127 3.17 -5.55 9.44
N SER A 128 2.81 -6.03 8.24
CA SER A 128 2.84 -5.21 7.02
C SER A 128 1.78 -4.10 7.05
N ALA A 129 0.58 -4.39 7.56
CA ALA A 129 -0.48 -3.39 7.70
C ALA A 129 -0.10 -2.31 8.72
N ASP A 130 0.45 -2.70 9.86
CA ASP A 130 0.96 -1.77 10.89
C ASP A 130 2.10 -0.90 10.34
N TYR A 131 2.99 -1.50 9.55
CA TYR A 131 4.06 -0.78 8.89
C TYR A 131 3.54 0.26 7.87
N ILE A 132 2.55 -0.11 7.04
CA ILE A 132 1.92 0.84 6.11
C ILE A 132 1.29 2.01 6.89
N PHE A 133 0.56 1.70 7.96
CA PHE A 133 -0.12 2.69 8.78
C PHE A 133 0.84 3.66 9.46
N SER A 134 1.96 3.17 9.98
CA SER A 134 2.95 4.00 10.69
C SER A 134 3.92 4.75 9.76
N SER A 135 4.15 4.25 8.54
CA SER A 135 5.15 4.80 7.62
C SER A 135 4.57 5.80 6.61
N SER A 136 3.26 5.79 6.38
CA SER A 136 2.63 6.74 5.48
C SER A 136 1.98 7.90 6.25
N PRO A 137 2.28 9.17 5.93
CA PRO A 137 1.57 10.31 6.52
C PRO A 137 0.12 10.39 6.05
N GLY A 138 -0.26 9.64 5.01
CA GLY A 138 -1.57 9.67 4.38
C GLY A 138 -1.89 11.00 3.69
N CYS A 139 -3.10 11.11 3.16
CA CYS A 139 -3.56 12.31 2.45
C CYS A 139 -4.86 12.91 3.03
N VAL A 140 -5.51 12.22 3.97
CA VAL A 140 -6.87 12.53 4.44
C VAL A 140 -7.03 13.96 4.95
N HIS A 141 -6.08 14.45 5.77
CA HIS A 141 -6.17 15.81 6.31
C HIS A 141 -6.11 16.89 5.22
N ARG A 142 -5.20 16.71 4.26
CA ARG A 142 -5.06 17.58 3.10
C ARG A 142 -6.31 17.53 2.20
N ASP A 143 -6.84 16.32 1.98
CA ASP A 143 -8.03 16.12 1.17
C ASP A 143 -9.25 16.81 1.79
N ALA A 144 -9.41 16.70 3.12
CA ALA A 144 -10.46 17.39 3.85
C ALA A 144 -10.38 18.91 3.69
N GLN A 145 -9.19 19.51 3.85
CA GLN A 145 -8.99 20.95 3.64
C GLN A 145 -9.34 21.36 2.20
N LEU A 146 -8.87 20.60 1.21
CA LEU A 146 -9.11 20.88 -0.21
C LEU A 146 -10.61 20.85 -0.54
N ILE A 147 -11.33 19.87 -0.01
CA ILE A 147 -12.77 19.70 -0.22
C ILE A 147 -13.57 20.76 0.52
N SER A 148 -13.27 21.01 1.80
CA SER A 148 -13.96 22.04 2.58
C SER A 148 -13.80 23.43 1.98
N SER A 149 -12.58 23.82 1.59
CA SER A 149 -12.35 25.11 0.92
C SER A 149 -13.13 25.23 -0.40
N PHE A 150 -13.31 24.13 -1.13
CA PHE A 150 -14.14 24.12 -2.33
C PHE A 150 -15.62 24.34 -1.98
N ILE A 151 -16.17 23.57 -1.03
CA ILE A 151 -17.58 23.72 -0.60
C ILE A 151 -17.85 25.14 -0.09
N ASP A 152 -16.95 25.70 0.71
CA ASP A 152 -17.07 27.07 1.24
C ASP A 152 -17.05 28.13 0.13
N SER A 153 -16.28 27.90 -0.94
CA SER A 153 -16.27 28.80 -2.10
C SER A 153 -17.57 28.79 -2.90
N GLN A 154 -18.34 27.70 -2.83
CA GLN A 154 -19.65 27.57 -3.46
C GLN A 154 -20.78 28.19 -2.64
N SER A 155 -20.62 28.30 -1.32
CA SER A 155 -21.63 28.82 -0.40
C SER A 155 -21.57 30.33 -0.19
N LEU A 156 -20.52 31.02 -0.65
CA LEU A 156 -20.42 32.48 -0.65
C LEU A 156 -21.40 33.10 -1.67
N PRO A 157 -22.44 33.84 -1.23
CA PRO A 157 -23.27 34.60 -2.16
C PRO A 157 -22.41 35.66 -2.84
N SER A 158 -22.62 35.87 -4.14
CA SER A 158 -22.10 37.02 -4.87
C SER A 158 -22.65 38.33 -4.26
N LEU A 159 -22.03 38.84 -3.20
CA LEU A 159 -22.34 40.14 -2.57
C LEU A 159 -21.78 41.32 -3.39
N LEU A 160 -21.93 41.29 -4.71
CA LEU A 160 -21.54 42.36 -5.62
C LEU A 160 -22.64 42.60 -6.68
N GLY A 161 -23.90 42.65 -6.23
CA GLY A 161 -25.03 42.73 -7.16
C GLY A 161 -26.29 43.42 -6.65
N THR A 162 -26.21 44.38 -5.73
CA THR A 162 -27.30 45.35 -5.51
C THR A 162 -26.73 46.70 -5.06
N SER A 163 -26.16 47.44 -6.02
CA SER A 163 -26.10 48.90 -5.90
C SER A 163 -27.49 49.46 -6.16
N LEU A 164 -27.97 50.21 -5.16
CA LEU A 164 -28.92 51.32 -5.20
C LEU A 164 -29.40 51.74 -6.60
N GLU A 165 -30.70 51.61 -6.85
CA GLU A 165 -31.59 52.67 -7.38
C GLU A 165 -32.99 52.54 -6.76
#